data_AF-A0A7Y7CHC3-F1
#
_entry.id   AF-A0A7Y7CHC3-F1
#
_cell.length_a   1.000
_cell.length_b   1.000
_cell.length_c   1.000
_cell.angle_alpha   90.00
_cell.angle_beta   90.00
_cell.angle_gamma   90.00
#
_symmetry.space_group_name_H-M   'P 1'
#
loop_
_entity.id
_entity.type
_entity.pdbx_description
1 polymer ?
#
loop_
_entity_poly.entity_id
_entity_poly.type
_entity_poly.pdbx_seq_one_letter_code
_entity_poly.pdbx_strand_id
1 'polypeptide(L)'
;LIQMNLTEEDPLEMDVQTLEPLYDRHVNETMALLMNKNHDYGEAWRDMRVSSMTDIVLMKLLRVKQIEDNQGKTIISEGIDANYMDMINYAVFCMILMGAAKA
;
A
#
# COMPACT_ATOMS: atom_id res chain seq x y z
N LEU A 1 -2.04 -0.47 -8.14
CA LEU A 1 -3.29 0.21 -7.73
C LEU A 1 -3.99 0.83 -8.93
N ILE A 2 -3.45 1.86 -9.56
CA ILE A 2 -4.04 2.45 -10.79
C ILE A 2 -4.12 1.39 -11.89
N GLN A 3 -2.99 0.76 -12.22
CA GLN A 3 -2.86 -0.24 -13.29
C GLN A 3 -3.71 -1.49 -13.07
N MET A 4 -4.09 -1.78 -11.82
CA MET A 4 -4.97 -2.91 -11.52
C MET A 4 -6.40 -2.68 -12.00
N ASN A 5 -6.77 -1.42 -12.26
CA ASN A 5 -8.07 -1.01 -12.79
C ASN A 5 -8.01 -0.72 -14.29
N LEU A 6 -6.86 -0.95 -14.94
CA LEU A 6 -6.68 -0.78 -16.37
C LEU A 6 -6.72 -2.14 -17.08
N THR A 7 -7.06 -2.08 -18.36
CA THR A 7 -7.15 -3.18 -19.30
C THR A 7 -6.12 -3.00 -20.42
N GLU A 8 -6.01 -3.99 -21.31
CA GLU A 8 -5.14 -3.89 -22.48
C GLU A 8 -5.61 -2.84 -23.51
N GLU A 9 -6.85 -2.38 -23.41
CA GLU A 9 -7.42 -1.34 -24.29
C GLU A 9 -7.07 0.08 -23.81
N ASP A 10 -6.64 0.22 -22.55
CA ASP A 10 -6.27 1.51 -21.98
C ASP A 10 -4.92 2.00 -22.54
N PRO A 11 -4.77 3.32 -22.77
CA PRO A 11 -3.53 3.86 -23.33
C PRO A 11 -2.36 3.71 -22.36
N LEU A 12 -1.18 3.36 -22.90
CA LEU A 12 0.06 3.27 -22.11
C LEU A 12 0.53 4.64 -21.59
N GLU A 13 0.16 5.71 -22.28
CA GLU A 13 0.44 7.08 -21.90
C GLU A 13 -0.85 7.77 -21.51
N MET A 14 -0.90 8.29 -20.29
CA MET A 14 -2.01 9.07 -19.76
C MET A 14 -1.54 10.49 -19.50
N ASP A 15 -2.37 11.47 -19.86
CA ASP A 15 -2.07 12.87 -19.54
C ASP A 15 -2.22 13.13 -18.03
N VAL A 16 -1.59 14.21 -17.57
CA VAL A 16 -1.57 14.58 -16.14
C VAL A 16 -2.98 14.86 -15.60
N GLN A 17 -3.88 15.45 -16.39
CA GLN A 17 -5.23 15.81 -15.94
C GLN A 17 -6.07 14.56 -15.66
N THR A 18 -5.82 13.47 -16.40
CA THR A 18 -6.43 12.17 -16.14
C THR A 18 -5.76 11.43 -14.98
N LEU A 19 -4.44 11.54 -14.85
CA LEU A 19 -3.65 10.76 -13.89
C LEU A 19 -3.70 11.31 -12.45
N GLU A 20 -3.67 12.63 -12.29
CA GLU A 20 -3.73 13.34 -11.01
C GLU A 20 -4.90 12.88 -10.11
N PRO A 21 -6.18 12.87 -10.57
CA PRO A 21 -7.29 12.43 -9.72
C PRO A 21 -7.21 10.94 -9.33
N LEU A 22 -6.55 10.10 -10.14
CA LEU A 22 -6.34 8.69 -9.81
C LEU A 22 -5.33 8.51 -8.69
N TYR A 23 -4.26 9.31 -8.68
CA TYR A 23 -3.33 9.35 -7.57
C TYR A 23 -4.01 9.85 -6.30
N ASP A 24 -4.73 10.97 -6.37
CA ASP A 24 -5.46 11.53 -5.22
C ASP A 24 -6.41 10.50 -4.61
N ARG A 25 -7.17 9.80 -5.45
CA ARG A 25 -8.07 8.73 -5.00
C ARG A 25 -7.33 7.67 -4.20
N HIS A 26 -6.26 7.10 -4.75
CA HIS A 26 -5.54 6.02 -4.07
C HIS A 26 -4.76 6.47 -2.85
N VAL A 27 -4.25 7.70 -2.84
CA VAL A 27 -3.63 8.29 -1.64
C VAL A 27 -4.67 8.44 -0.54
N ASN A 28 -5.88 8.93 -0.87
CA ASN A 28 -6.97 9.08 0.08
C ASN A 28 -7.46 7.72 0.62
N GLU A 29 -7.61 6.71 -0.24
CA GLU A 29 -7.94 5.33 0.17
C GLU A 29 -6.88 4.75 1.10
N THR A 30 -5.60 4.92 0.76
CA THR A 30 -4.45 4.46 1.58
C THR A 30 -4.44 5.13 2.94
N MET A 31 -4.70 6.44 2.98
CA MET A 31 -4.78 7.23 4.21
C MET A 31 -6.00 6.84 5.06
N ALA A 32 -7.15 6.57 4.45
CA ALA A 32 -8.33 6.09 5.17
C ALA A 32 -8.08 4.71 5.80
N LEU A 33 -7.42 3.80 5.07
CA LEU A 33 -7.00 2.50 5.61
C LEU A 33 -6.05 2.67 6.81
N LEU A 34 -5.09 3.58 6.70
CA LEU A 34 -4.19 3.94 7.80
C LEU A 34 -4.97 4.43 9.02
N MET A 35 -5.91 5.36 8.85
CA MET A 35 -6.69 5.91 9.95
C MET A 35 -7.54 4.84 10.65
N ASN A 36 -8.13 3.92 9.89
CA ASN A 36 -8.84 2.78 10.46
C ASN A 36 -7.90 1.88 11.29
N LYS A 37 -6.71 1.54 10.76
CA LYS A 37 -5.73 0.73 11.51
C LYS A 37 -5.19 1.46 12.75
N ASN A 38 -4.96 2.76 12.67
CA ASN A 38 -4.56 3.56 13.84
C ASN A 38 -5.69 3.64 14.88
N HIS A 39 -6.96 3.57 14.49
CA HIS A 39 -8.07 3.45 15.44
C HIS A 39 -8.04 2.10 16.17
N ASP A 40 -7.78 1.01 15.45
CA ASP A 40 -7.78 -0.35 16.00
C ASP A 40 -6.54 -0.64 16.87
N TYR A 41 -5.37 -0.13 16.47
CA TYR A 41 -4.06 -0.47 17.06
C TYR A 41 -3.35 0.70 17.74
N GLY A 42 -3.92 1.91 17.69
CA GLY A 42 -3.22 3.13 18.07
C GLY A 42 -2.03 3.45 17.14
N GLU A 43 -1.15 4.35 17.58
CA GLU A 43 0.09 4.65 16.87
C GLU A 43 1.24 3.68 17.21
N ALA A 44 0.93 2.39 17.41
CA ALA A 44 1.90 1.37 17.83
C ALA A 44 3.14 1.27 16.92
N TRP A 45 3.00 1.68 15.65
CA TRP A 45 4.10 1.76 14.69
C TRP A 45 5.22 2.72 15.12
N ARG A 46 4.93 3.72 15.97
CA ARG A 46 5.95 4.65 16.49
C ARG A 46 6.99 3.98 17.37
N ASP A 47 6.60 2.89 18.04
CA ASP A 47 7.49 2.11 18.91
C ASP A 47 8.21 0.97 18.15
N MET A 48 7.93 0.81 16.86
CA MET A 48 8.56 -0.22 16.03
C MET A 48 9.92 0.23 15.49
N ARG A 49 10.80 -0.75 15.25
CA ARG A 49 12.07 -0.50 14.56
C ARG A 49 11.83 -0.40 13.06
N VAL A 50 12.57 0.48 12.38
CA VAL A 50 12.57 0.57 10.91
C VAL A 50 12.85 -0.78 10.26
N SER A 51 13.81 -1.56 10.79
CA SER A 51 14.10 -2.91 10.28
C SER A 51 12.91 -3.85 10.36
N SER A 52 12.13 -3.80 11.45
CA SER A 52 10.93 -4.63 11.60
C SER A 52 9.85 -4.26 10.60
N MET A 53 9.69 -2.98 10.28
CA MET A 53 8.76 -2.53 9.23
C MET A 53 9.25 -2.94 7.83
N THR A 54 10.55 -2.88 7.57
CA THR A 54 11.15 -3.41 6.34
C THR A 54 10.82 -4.89 6.16
N ASP A 55 10.98 -5.71 7.21
CA ASP A 55 10.62 -7.13 7.17
C ASP A 55 9.14 -7.34 6.87
N ILE A 56 8.24 -6.51 7.44
CA ILE A 56 6.80 -6.55 7.16
C ILE A 56 6.51 -6.22 5.69
N VAL A 57 7.17 -5.21 5.12
CA VAL A 57 7.04 -4.87 3.69
C VAL A 57 7.48 -6.04 2.82
N LEU A 58 8.61 -6.69 3.15
CA LEU A 58 9.09 -7.85 2.40
C LEU A 58 8.14 -9.05 2.51
N MET A 59 7.55 -9.30 3.68
CA MET A 59 6.53 -10.34 3.86
C MET A 59 5.28 -10.06 3.03
N LYS A 60 4.81 -8.80 2.97
CA LYS A 60 3.67 -8.40 2.13
C LYS A 60 3.98 -8.53 0.65
N LEU A 61 5.19 -8.17 0.22
CA LEU A 61 5.61 -8.37 -1.17
C LEU A 61 5.65 -9.86 -1.54
N LEU A 62 6.21 -10.71 -0.67
CA LEU A 62 6.19 -12.16 -0.86
C LEU A 62 4.75 -12.68 -0.94
N ARG A 63 3.86 -12.15 -0.10
CA ARG A 63 2.44 -12.51 -0.12
C ARG A 63 1.78 -12.16 -1.45
N VAL A 64 2.00 -10.96 -2.00
CA VAL A 64 1.44 -10.57 -3.29
C VAL A 64 1.91 -11.51 -4.40
N LYS A 65 3.21 -11.82 -4.46
CA LYS A 65 3.76 -12.78 -5.44
C LYS A 65 3.08 -14.15 -5.35
N GLN A 66 2.87 -14.65 -4.14
CA GLN A 66 2.16 -15.92 -3.95
C GLN A 66 0.72 -15.87 -4.44
N ILE A 67 0.03 -14.74 -4.28
CA ILE A 67 -1.35 -14.59 -4.77
C ILE A 67 -1.35 -14.62 -6.31
N GLU A 68 -0.40 -13.93 -6.94
CA GLU A 68 -0.21 -13.92 -8.39
C GLU A 68 0.11 -15.33 -8.93
N ASP A 69 1.07 -16.03 -8.31
CA ASP A 69 1.45 -17.41 -8.66
C ASP A 69 0.27 -18.38 -8.55
N ASN A 70 -0.63 -18.14 -7.60
CA ASN A 70 -1.85 -18.91 -7.40
C ASN A 70 -3.02 -18.45 -8.30
N GLN A 71 -2.76 -17.62 -9.32
CA GLN A 71 -3.76 -17.09 -10.25
C GLN A 71 -4.92 -16.36 -9.53
N GLY A 72 -4.59 -15.61 -8.47
CA GLY A 72 -5.56 -14.87 -7.67
C GLY A 72 -6.41 -15.74 -6.73
N LYS A 73 -6.17 -17.05 -6.63
CA LYS A 73 -6.90 -17.92 -5.69
C LYS A 73 -6.42 -17.70 -4.26
N THR A 74 -7.24 -17.03 -3.46
CA THR A 74 -7.00 -16.85 -2.03
C THR A 74 -8.04 -17.59 -1.21
N ILE A 75 -7.61 -18.42 -0.25
CA ILE A 75 -8.54 -19.20 0.59
C ILE A 75 -9.26 -18.29 1.58
N ILE A 76 -8.54 -17.34 2.21
CA ILE A 76 -9.02 -16.26 3.07
C ILE A 76 -7.88 -15.22 3.10
N SER A 77 -7.94 -14.14 2.32
CA SER A 77 -6.86 -13.14 2.29
C SER A 77 -7.42 -11.76 2.03
N GLU A 78 -6.79 -10.74 2.63
CA GLU A 78 -6.88 -9.37 2.13
C GLU A 78 -6.46 -9.34 0.65
N GLY A 79 -7.10 -8.47 -0.13
CA GLY A 79 -6.81 -8.28 -1.54
C GLY A 79 -5.38 -7.80 -1.81
N ILE A 80 -4.95 -7.92 -3.06
CA ILE A 80 -3.62 -7.45 -3.50
C ILE A 80 -3.47 -5.93 -3.28
N ASP A 81 -4.54 -5.18 -3.51
CA ASP A 81 -4.65 -3.74 -3.30
C ASP A 81 -4.37 -3.33 -1.85
N ALA A 82 -5.02 -3.98 -0.88
CA ALA A 82 -4.80 -3.73 0.54
C ALA A 82 -3.34 -4.02 0.96
N ASN A 83 -2.73 -5.05 0.39
CA ASN A 83 -1.31 -5.34 0.62
C ASN A 83 -0.39 -4.23 0.08
N TYR A 84 -0.68 -3.67 -1.10
CA TYR A 84 0.04 -2.51 -1.61
C TYR A 84 -0.14 -1.27 -0.76
N MET A 85 -1.36 -0.96 -0.32
CA MET A 85 -1.64 0.19 0.54
C MET A 85 -0.91 0.07 1.89
N ASP A 86 -0.89 -1.12 2.49
CA ASP A 86 -0.11 -1.35 3.71
C ASP A 86 1.39 -1.14 3.48
N MET A 87 1.96 -1.63 2.36
CA MET A 87 3.37 -1.40 2.03
C MET A 87 3.69 0.11 1.89
N ILE A 88 2.79 0.89 1.30
CA ILE A 88 2.90 2.36 1.22
C ILE A 88 2.92 2.97 2.63
N ASN A 89 1.97 2.60 3.49
CA ASN A 89 1.88 3.11 4.86
C ASN A 89 3.14 2.79 5.68
N TYR A 90 3.64 1.56 5.62
CA TYR A 90 4.89 1.20 6.31
C TYR A 90 6.10 1.97 5.78
N ALA A 91 6.18 2.23 4.47
CA ALA A 91 7.25 3.06 3.91
C ALA A 91 7.19 4.50 4.45
N VAL A 92 5.98 5.09 4.56
CA VAL A 92 5.78 6.41 5.17
C VAL A 92 6.19 6.42 6.63
N PHE A 93 5.82 5.40 7.40
CA PHE A 93 6.26 5.26 8.79
C PHE A 93 7.78 5.20 8.92
N CYS A 94 8.46 4.42 8.07
CA CYS A 94 9.92 4.40 8.00
C CYS A 94 10.49 5.81 7.78
N MET A 95 9.95 6.55 6.81
CA MET A 95 10.41 7.91 6.52
C MET A 95 10.23 8.85 7.71
N ILE A 96 9.11 8.75 8.43
CA ILE A 96 8.86 9.54 9.65
C ILE A 96 9.87 9.18 10.75
N LEU A 97 10.06 7.89 11.04
CA LEU A 97 11.00 7.45 12.09
C LEU A 97 12.46 7.79 11.77
N MET A 98 12.82 7.86 10.48
CA MET A 98 14.13 8.29 10.01
C MET A 98 14.31 9.82 10.03
N GLY A 99 13.26 10.59 10.34
CA GLY A 99 13.28 12.05 10.29
C GLY A 99 13.27 12.63 8.87
N ALA A 100 12.98 11.82 7.86
CA ALA A 100 12.88 12.24 6.46
C ALA A 100 11.49 12.79 6.10
N ALA A 101 10.48 12.56 6.95
CA ALA A 101 9.12 13.07 6.82
C ALA A 101 8.55 13.47 8.19
N LYS A 102 7.43 14.20 8.19
CA LYS A 102 6.68 14.55 9.41
C LYS A 102 5.37 13.76 9.45
N ALA A 103 4.98 13.34 10.65
CA ALA A 103 3.66 12.79 10.92
C ALA A 103 2.61 13.90 10.92
#